data_AF-A0AA41CE17-F1
#
_entry.id   AF-A0AA41CE17-F1
#
_cell.length_a   1.000
_cell.length_b   1.000
_cell.length_c   1.000
_cell.angle_alpha   90.00
_cell.angle_beta   90.00
_cell.angle_gamma   90.00
#
_symmetry.space_group_name_H-M   'P 1'
#
loop_
_entity.id
_entity.type
_entity.pdbx_description
1 polymer ?
#
loop_
_entity_poly.entity_id
_entity_poly.type
_entity_poly.pdbx_seq_one_letter_code
_entity_poly.pdbx_strand_id
1 'polypeptide(L)'
;MLVKVNDMWPRSVEIAHSLYTEGLIELEEKRARPWGGAVLGKFVNENKRAITTGGVEEILTAIASFDDLCGRHGEDWRARSLKKLQAIFDYGKFVRASGGAWGAYELCSRAKYGVCPYCQQSLSLTVVRDNNLKCFRPTLDHYFSKSDYPFLALSLNNLVPSCYACNSSLKGSANFYRNRHKHPYHDEEWLTFSMDMDAYFRGRSEGSGVWKISISYDGRDKCQVNTMKTFAIKERYAKLEWMFERFAERACDYYLNGGGRYRELFNNTDYDAVAVVRLDFDEANYKGELLGKMKRDVCMKIRASIGV
;
A
#
# COMPACT_ATOMS: atom_id res chain seq x y z
N MET A 1 4.79 3.19 4.94
CA MET A 1 5.23 3.11 3.52
C MET A 1 5.19 4.53 2.91
N LEU A 2 5.45 4.79 1.61
CA LEU A 2 5.26 6.08 0.93
C LEU A 2 3.93 6.75 1.29
N VAL A 3 2.85 5.97 1.26
CA VAL A 3 1.52 6.39 1.71
C VAL A 3 0.99 5.42 2.74
N LYS A 4 0.37 5.97 3.79
CA LYS A 4 -0.33 5.20 4.82
C LYS A 4 -1.76 4.91 4.37
N VAL A 5 -2.08 3.63 4.21
CA VAL A 5 -3.38 3.13 3.71
C VAL A 5 -4.03 2.18 4.72
N ASN A 6 -3.93 2.49 6.02
CA ASN A 6 -4.57 1.72 7.09
C ASN A 6 -6.11 1.67 6.99
N ASP A 7 -6.70 2.53 6.16
CA ASP A 7 -8.12 2.58 5.80
C ASP A 7 -8.43 1.95 4.43
N MET A 8 -7.52 1.13 3.89
CA MET A 8 -7.70 0.41 2.61
C MET A 8 -8.95 -0.47 2.60
N TRP A 9 -9.25 -1.10 3.74
CA TRP A 9 -10.31 -2.09 3.87
C TRP A 9 -11.47 -1.51 4.67
N PRO A 10 -12.65 -1.30 4.04
CA PRO A 10 -13.84 -0.88 4.77
C PRO A 10 -14.27 -1.93 5.81
N ARG A 11 -15.02 -1.49 6.83
CA ARG A 11 -15.50 -2.38 7.90
C ARG A 11 -16.27 -3.61 7.40
N SER A 12 -17.06 -3.46 6.33
CA SER A 12 -17.77 -4.57 5.70
C SER A 12 -16.84 -5.64 5.12
N VAL A 13 -15.68 -5.22 4.59
CA VAL A 13 -14.63 -6.11 4.10
C VAL A 13 -13.96 -6.84 5.26
N GLU A 14 -13.62 -6.12 6.33
CA GLU A 14 -13.04 -6.74 7.53
C GLU A 14 -13.94 -7.84 8.09
N ILE A 15 -15.25 -7.58 8.20
CA ILE A 15 -16.22 -8.56 8.71
C ILE A 15 -16.28 -9.79 7.79
N ALA A 16 -16.46 -9.60 6.48
CA ALA A 16 -16.54 -10.70 5.53
C ALA A 16 -15.24 -11.52 5.49
N HIS A 17 -14.09 -10.86 5.57
CA HIS A 17 -12.79 -11.52 5.60
C HIS A 17 -12.55 -12.29 6.90
N SER A 18 -12.97 -11.73 8.05
CA SER A 18 -12.93 -12.43 9.34
C SER A 18 -13.80 -13.67 9.30
N LEU A 19 -15.05 -13.58 8.84
CA LEU A 19 -15.95 -14.75 8.73
C LEU A 19 -15.34 -15.86 7.86
N TYR A 20 -14.74 -15.49 6.72
CA TYR A 20 -14.08 -16.45 5.85
C TYR A 20 -12.90 -17.15 6.53
N THR A 21 -11.97 -16.38 7.11
CA THR A 21 -10.75 -16.93 7.72
C THR A 21 -11.03 -17.67 9.03
N GLU A 22 -11.96 -17.19 9.86
CA GLU A 22 -12.42 -17.89 11.05
C GLU A 22 -13.12 -19.20 10.71
N GLY A 23 -13.91 -19.23 9.62
CA GLY A 23 -14.52 -20.48 9.13
C GLY A 23 -13.50 -21.54 8.71
N LEU A 24 -12.32 -21.14 8.19
CA LEU A 24 -11.23 -22.09 7.91
C LEU A 24 -10.64 -22.68 9.20
N ILE A 25 -10.50 -21.86 10.23
CA ILE A 25 -10.01 -22.28 11.56
C ILE A 25 -10.99 -23.26 12.19
N GLU A 26 -12.29 -22.92 12.22
CA GLU A 26 -13.34 -23.78 12.77
C GLU A 26 -13.46 -25.12 12.02
N LEU A 27 -13.27 -25.12 10.70
CA LEU A 27 -13.29 -26.34 9.91
C LEU A 27 -12.10 -27.25 10.24
N GLU A 28 -10.92 -26.68 10.51
CA GLU A 28 -9.75 -27.45 10.93
C GLU A 28 -9.91 -28.00 12.35
N GLU A 29 -10.48 -27.23 13.27
CA GLU A 29 -10.73 -27.65 14.65
C GLU A 29 -11.67 -28.86 14.77
N LYS A 30 -12.61 -29.01 13.83
CA LYS A 30 -13.55 -30.15 13.78
C LYS A 30 -12.93 -31.44 13.25
N ARG A 31 -11.67 -31.44 12.78
CA ARG A 31 -11.03 -32.65 12.25
C ARG A 31 -10.62 -33.60 13.38
N ALA A 32 -10.51 -34.90 13.07
CA ALA A 32 -10.08 -35.92 14.05
C ALA A 32 -8.69 -35.67 14.67
N ARG A 33 -7.79 -35.01 13.93
CA ARG A 33 -6.46 -34.59 14.41
C ARG A 33 -6.23 -33.13 14.02
N PRO A 34 -6.81 -32.17 14.76
CA PRO A 34 -6.75 -30.77 14.38
C PRO A 34 -5.30 -30.26 14.51
N TRP A 35 -4.90 -29.39 13.59
CA TRP A 35 -3.59 -28.71 13.57
C TRP A 35 -2.37 -29.64 13.52
N GLY A 36 -2.56 -30.94 13.39
CA GLY A 36 -1.47 -31.92 13.50
C GLY A 36 -0.85 -32.04 14.90
N GLY A 37 -1.39 -31.35 15.90
CA GLY A 37 -0.91 -31.40 17.29
C GLY A 37 -1.38 -30.22 18.14
N ALA A 38 -1.47 -30.43 19.46
CA ALA A 38 -1.98 -29.45 20.41
C ALA A 38 -1.17 -28.14 20.45
N VAL A 39 0.14 -28.22 20.26
CA VAL A 39 1.03 -27.04 20.26
C VAL A 39 0.64 -26.06 19.15
N LEU A 40 0.46 -26.55 17.92
CA LEU A 40 0.09 -25.69 16.80
C LEU A 40 -1.35 -25.17 16.94
N GLY A 41 -2.27 -25.99 17.45
CA GLY A 41 -3.64 -25.56 17.72
C GLY A 41 -3.72 -24.44 18.75
N LYS A 42 -2.96 -24.56 19.85
CA LYS A 42 -2.85 -23.51 20.87
C LYS A 42 -2.31 -22.21 20.27
N PHE A 43 -1.23 -22.30 19.48
CA PHE A 43 -0.68 -21.13 18.78
C PHE A 43 -1.72 -20.43 17.89
N VAL A 44 -2.48 -21.17 17.09
CA VAL A 44 -3.49 -20.57 16.20
C VAL A 44 -4.62 -19.92 16.99
N ASN A 45 -5.09 -20.56 18.06
CA ASN A 45 -6.15 -20.00 18.89
C ASN A 45 -5.72 -18.70 19.59
N GLU A 46 -4.50 -18.67 20.15
CA GLU A 46 -3.95 -17.48 20.82
C GLU A 46 -3.68 -16.32 19.84
N ASN A 47 -3.40 -16.63 18.56
CA ASN A 47 -3.07 -15.64 17.53
C ASN A 47 -4.19 -15.47 16.48
N LYS A 48 -5.43 -15.87 16.80
CA LYS A 48 -6.56 -15.86 15.87
C LYS A 48 -6.77 -14.48 15.26
N ARG A 49 -6.71 -13.40 16.06
CA ARG A 49 -6.82 -12.02 15.58
C ARG A 49 -5.74 -11.71 14.53
N ALA A 50 -4.46 -11.95 14.81
CA ALA A 50 -3.36 -11.70 13.87
C ALA A 50 -3.51 -12.47 12.54
N ILE A 51 -4.01 -13.71 12.61
CA ILE A 51 -4.23 -14.58 11.45
C ILE A 51 -5.38 -14.07 10.57
N THR A 52 -6.39 -13.41 11.15
CA THR A 52 -7.57 -12.94 10.42
C THR A 52 -7.47 -11.46 10.03
N THR A 53 -7.79 -10.56 10.96
CA THR A 53 -7.99 -9.12 10.69
C THR A 53 -7.25 -8.20 11.67
N GLY A 54 -6.45 -8.75 12.57
CA GLY A 54 -5.63 -8.03 13.53
C GLY A 54 -4.62 -7.10 12.87
N GLY A 55 -4.24 -6.05 13.59
CA GLY A 55 -3.27 -5.06 13.15
C GLY A 55 -1.84 -5.60 13.10
N VAL A 56 -0.93 -4.74 12.66
CA VAL A 56 0.49 -5.09 12.44
C VAL A 56 1.18 -5.49 13.75
N GLU A 57 0.84 -4.88 14.88
CA GLU A 57 1.43 -5.23 16.19
C GLU A 57 1.05 -6.65 16.64
N GLU A 58 -0.21 -7.06 16.43
CA GLU A 58 -0.66 -8.43 16.71
C GLU A 58 0.05 -9.43 15.77
N ILE A 59 0.23 -9.06 14.50
CA ILE A 59 0.99 -9.86 13.53
C ILE A 59 2.44 -10.03 13.97
N LEU A 60 3.12 -8.96 14.39
CA LEU A 60 4.52 -9.02 14.86
C LEU A 60 4.65 -9.90 16.11
N THR A 61 3.68 -9.83 17.02
CA THR A 61 3.61 -10.69 18.21
C THR A 61 3.43 -12.16 17.82
N ALA A 62 2.54 -12.46 16.87
CA ALA A 62 2.32 -13.81 16.36
C ALA A 62 3.56 -14.39 15.67
N ILE A 63 4.29 -13.58 14.89
CA ILE A 63 5.56 -13.98 14.28
C ILE A 63 6.58 -14.34 15.36
N ALA A 64 6.77 -13.48 16.37
CA ALA A 64 7.72 -13.74 17.45
C ALA A 64 7.37 -15.03 18.22
N SER A 65 6.08 -15.24 18.52
CA SER A 65 5.58 -16.46 19.17
C SER A 65 5.83 -17.71 18.31
N PHE A 66 5.63 -17.62 16.99
CA PHE A 66 5.88 -18.74 16.09
C PHE A 66 7.37 -19.08 15.97
N ASP A 67 8.23 -18.06 15.85
CA ASP A 67 9.68 -18.25 15.77
C ASP A 67 10.25 -18.86 17.08
N ASP A 68 9.72 -18.46 18.24
CA ASP A 68 10.05 -19.09 19.54
C ASP A 68 9.64 -20.57 19.60
N LEU A 69 8.42 -20.91 19.17
CA LEU A 69 7.97 -22.30 19.08
C LEU A 69 8.85 -23.14 18.15
N CYS A 70 9.26 -22.57 17.00
CA CYS A 70 10.19 -23.23 16.10
C CYS A 70 11.55 -23.48 16.79
N GLY A 71 12.06 -22.52 17.55
CA GLY A 71 13.29 -22.67 18.33
C GLY A 71 13.21 -23.77 19.39
N ARG A 72 12.06 -23.90 20.07
CA ARG A 72 11.85 -24.92 21.12
C ARG A 72 11.64 -26.33 20.58
N HIS A 73 11.01 -26.48 19.41
CA HIS A 73 10.60 -27.79 18.88
C HIS A 73 11.45 -28.28 17.69
N GLY A 74 12.36 -27.46 17.17
CA GLY A 74 13.30 -27.82 16.11
C GLY A 74 12.74 -27.76 14.68
N GLU A 75 13.63 -27.92 13.70
CA GLU A 75 13.34 -27.73 12.28
C GLU A 75 12.31 -28.72 11.71
N ASP A 76 12.29 -29.96 12.19
CA ASP A 76 11.30 -30.96 11.79
C ASP A 76 9.88 -30.56 12.18
N TRP A 77 9.72 -29.98 13.38
CA TRP A 77 8.44 -29.45 13.81
C TRP A 77 8.05 -28.24 12.95
N ARG A 78 8.99 -27.31 12.73
CA ARG A 78 8.80 -26.15 11.85
C ARG A 78 8.31 -26.56 10.47
N ALA A 79 9.00 -27.48 9.79
CA ALA A 79 8.66 -27.92 8.44
C ALA A 79 7.24 -28.52 8.35
N ARG A 80 6.85 -29.35 9.33
CA ARG A 80 5.49 -29.92 9.40
C ARG A 80 4.44 -28.85 9.68
N SER A 81 4.72 -27.93 10.61
CA SER A 81 3.82 -26.82 10.94
C SER A 81 3.60 -25.89 9.74
N LEU A 82 4.67 -25.50 9.03
CA LEU A 82 4.57 -24.68 7.82
C LEU A 82 3.70 -25.36 6.75
N LYS A 83 3.94 -26.64 6.47
CA LYS A 83 3.14 -27.41 5.50
C LYS A 83 1.66 -27.48 5.90
N LYS A 84 1.39 -27.69 7.20
CA LYS A 84 0.02 -27.77 7.73
C LYS A 84 -0.70 -26.43 7.62
N LEU A 85 -0.05 -25.34 8.04
CA LEU A 85 -0.60 -23.98 7.94
C LEU A 85 -0.85 -23.57 6.50
N GLN A 86 0.08 -23.86 5.58
CA GLN A 86 -0.08 -23.56 4.16
C GLN A 86 -1.27 -24.29 3.54
N ALA A 87 -1.55 -25.53 3.97
CA ALA A 87 -2.68 -26.31 3.48
C ALA A 87 -4.03 -25.77 3.99
N ILE A 88 -4.06 -25.11 5.15
CA ILE A 88 -5.27 -24.53 5.75
C ILE A 88 -5.51 -23.12 5.19
N PHE A 89 -4.49 -22.27 5.27
CA PHE A 89 -4.52 -20.90 4.76
C PHE A 89 -4.05 -20.85 3.29
N ASP A 90 -4.72 -21.63 2.44
CA ASP A 90 -4.36 -21.80 1.04
C ASP A 90 -4.68 -20.54 0.21
N TYR A 91 -3.67 -19.68 0.07
CA TYR A 91 -3.74 -18.49 -0.77
C TYR A 91 -4.07 -18.81 -2.24
N GLY A 92 -3.63 -19.96 -2.77
CA GLY A 92 -3.94 -20.37 -4.13
C GLY A 92 -5.44 -20.62 -4.32
N LYS A 93 -6.08 -21.30 -3.35
CA LYS A 93 -7.53 -21.49 -3.33
C LYS A 93 -8.27 -20.17 -3.19
N PHE A 94 -7.80 -19.29 -2.31
CA PHE A 94 -8.36 -17.94 -2.14
C PHE A 94 -8.32 -17.11 -3.42
N VAL A 95 -7.24 -17.20 -4.20
CA VAL A 95 -7.11 -16.50 -5.50
C VAL A 95 -8.01 -17.10 -6.58
N ARG A 96 -8.20 -18.43 -6.57
CA ARG A 96 -9.02 -19.14 -7.57
C ARG A 96 -10.52 -19.14 -7.26
N ALA A 97 -10.93 -18.60 -6.11
CA ALA A 97 -12.34 -18.51 -5.75
C ALA A 97 -13.14 -17.75 -6.83
N SER A 98 -14.27 -18.32 -7.23
CA SER A 98 -15.13 -17.86 -8.33
C SER A 98 -16.61 -18.05 -7.97
N GLY A 99 -17.51 -17.55 -8.81
CA GLY A 99 -18.96 -17.78 -8.64
C GLY A 99 -19.56 -17.08 -7.42
N GLY A 100 -19.07 -15.87 -7.08
CA GLY A 100 -19.58 -15.08 -5.94
C GLY A 100 -19.05 -15.51 -4.57
N ALA A 101 -18.20 -16.54 -4.50
CA ALA A 101 -17.52 -16.91 -3.26
C ALA A 101 -16.51 -15.84 -2.81
N TRP A 102 -16.37 -15.67 -1.49
CA TRP A 102 -15.36 -14.78 -0.94
C TRP A 102 -13.95 -15.24 -1.34
N GLY A 103 -13.17 -14.30 -1.90
CA GLY A 103 -11.92 -14.61 -2.59
C GLY A 103 -11.11 -13.35 -2.90
N ALA A 104 -9.97 -13.53 -3.57
CA ALA A 104 -9.09 -12.40 -3.90
C ALA A 104 -9.75 -11.35 -4.80
N TYR A 105 -10.65 -11.74 -5.71
CA TYR A 105 -11.40 -10.80 -6.55
C TYR A 105 -12.40 -9.97 -5.74
N GLU A 106 -13.22 -10.61 -4.91
CA GLU A 106 -14.17 -9.93 -4.01
C GLU A 106 -13.47 -9.02 -3.00
N LEU A 107 -12.31 -9.43 -2.50
CA LEU A 107 -11.49 -8.60 -1.62
C LEU A 107 -11.00 -7.36 -2.37
N CYS A 108 -10.35 -7.54 -3.53
CA CYS A 108 -9.74 -6.43 -4.27
C CYS A 108 -10.77 -5.50 -4.93
N SER A 109 -11.99 -5.97 -5.23
CA SER A 109 -13.06 -5.11 -5.80
C SER A 109 -13.59 -4.10 -4.77
N ARG A 110 -13.35 -4.36 -3.49
CA ARG A 110 -13.80 -3.52 -2.36
C ARG A 110 -12.64 -2.73 -1.71
N ALA A 111 -11.45 -2.75 -2.32
CA ALA A 111 -10.34 -1.93 -1.89
C ALA A 111 -10.66 -0.44 -2.09
N LYS A 112 -10.41 0.39 -1.06
CA LYS A 112 -10.70 1.83 -1.11
C LYS A 112 -9.86 2.58 -2.14
N TYR A 113 -8.62 2.15 -2.36
CA TYR A 113 -7.66 2.82 -3.23
C TYR A 113 -7.24 1.95 -4.42
N GLY A 114 -7.31 2.54 -5.61
CA GLY A 114 -6.97 1.89 -6.88
C GLY A 114 -5.53 2.12 -7.33
N VAL A 115 -4.61 2.45 -6.42
CA VAL A 115 -3.22 2.80 -6.72
C VAL A 115 -2.29 2.02 -5.80
N CYS A 116 -1.17 1.54 -6.35
CA CYS A 116 -0.18 0.78 -5.61
C CYS A 116 0.42 1.65 -4.48
N PRO A 117 0.25 1.28 -3.20
CA PRO A 117 0.77 2.07 -2.08
C PRO A 117 2.29 2.12 -2.12
N TYR A 118 2.94 1.07 -2.66
CA TYR A 118 4.40 0.96 -2.77
C TYR A 118 5.10 2.02 -3.62
N CYS A 119 4.38 2.65 -4.54
CA CYS A 119 5.04 3.57 -5.46
C CYS A 119 4.17 4.69 -5.97
N GLN A 120 2.85 4.59 -5.82
CA GLN A 120 1.87 5.47 -6.44
C GLN A 120 2.05 5.72 -7.95
N GLN A 121 2.75 4.86 -8.67
CA GLN A 121 3.02 4.99 -10.11
C GLN A 121 2.24 3.98 -10.96
N SER A 122 1.46 3.11 -10.33
CA SER A 122 0.76 2.04 -11.02
C SER A 122 -0.62 1.85 -10.41
N LEU A 123 -1.60 1.65 -11.28
CA LEU A 123 -2.94 1.30 -10.88
C LEU A 123 -2.95 -0.08 -10.23
N SER A 124 -3.84 -0.23 -9.25
CA SER A 124 -4.16 -1.45 -8.52
C SER A 124 -5.67 -1.67 -8.54
N LEU A 125 -6.25 -1.52 -9.73
CA LEU A 125 -7.68 -1.63 -9.98
C LEU A 125 -8.11 -3.09 -10.17
N THR A 126 -9.36 -3.35 -9.79
CA THR A 126 -10.03 -4.62 -10.02
C THR A 126 -11.12 -4.43 -11.06
N VAL A 127 -11.11 -5.25 -12.09
CA VAL A 127 -12.16 -5.32 -13.10
C VAL A 127 -12.69 -6.74 -13.13
N VAL A 128 -13.95 -6.87 -12.73
CA VAL A 128 -14.73 -8.10 -12.82
C VAL A 128 -15.65 -7.95 -14.03
N ARG A 129 -15.70 -8.99 -14.87
CA ARG A 129 -16.53 -9.03 -16.08
C ARG A 129 -17.46 -10.25 -16.03
N ASP A 130 -18.62 -10.12 -16.64
CA ASP A 130 -19.59 -11.20 -16.78
C ASP A 130 -19.14 -12.25 -17.81
N ASN A 131 -19.90 -13.36 -17.89
CA ASN A 131 -19.85 -14.33 -18.98
C ASN A 131 -18.47 -14.95 -19.26
N ASN A 132 -17.76 -15.38 -18.21
CA ASN A 132 -16.45 -16.05 -18.30
C ASN A 132 -15.35 -15.24 -19.02
N LEU A 133 -15.51 -13.92 -19.13
CA LEU A 133 -14.48 -13.04 -19.68
C LEU A 133 -13.30 -12.90 -18.70
N LYS A 134 -12.11 -12.63 -19.23
CA LYS A 134 -10.89 -12.51 -18.40
C LYS A 134 -11.02 -11.32 -17.43
N CYS A 135 -11.06 -11.56 -16.13
CA CYS A 135 -11.00 -10.49 -15.13
C CYS A 135 -9.53 -10.10 -14.86
N PHE A 136 -9.31 -8.97 -14.20
CA PHE A 136 -8.01 -8.67 -13.59
C PHE A 136 -8.18 -7.97 -12.25
N ARG A 137 -7.14 -8.07 -11.42
CA ARG A 137 -7.02 -7.44 -10.10
C ARG A 137 -5.54 -7.06 -9.87
N PRO A 138 -5.23 -6.17 -8.92
CA PRO A 138 -3.84 -6.01 -8.48
C PRO A 138 -3.28 -7.32 -7.95
N THR A 139 -1.96 -7.44 -7.88
CA THR A 139 -1.36 -8.49 -7.04
C THR A 139 -1.66 -8.17 -5.57
N LEU A 140 -1.75 -9.21 -4.72
CA LEU A 140 -1.80 -9.02 -3.27
C LEU A 140 -0.45 -9.47 -2.77
N ASP A 141 0.38 -8.51 -2.39
CA ASP A 141 1.66 -8.80 -1.75
C ASP A 141 1.40 -9.29 -0.33
N HIS A 142 2.23 -10.23 0.13
CA HIS A 142 2.27 -10.64 1.52
C HIS A 142 3.42 -9.88 2.15
N TYR A 143 3.14 -8.81 2.90
CA TYR A 143 4.18 -7.97 3.47
C TYR A 143 5.21 -8.81 4.24
N PHE A 144 4.71 -9.68 5.12
CA PHE A 144 5.43 -10.80 5.70
C PHE A 144 5.25 -12.03 4.82
N SER A 145 6.36 -12.61 4.37
CA SER A 145 6.36 -13.69 3.38
C SER A 145 5.50 -14.88 3.83
N LYS A 146 4.59 -15.31 2.95
CA LYS A 146 3.81 -16.54 3.17
C LYS A 146 4.64 -17.82 3.16
N SER A 147 5.89 -17.80 2.66
CA SER A 147 6.81 -18.94 2.77
C SER A 147 7.27 -19.15 4.20
N ASP A 148 7.52 -18.03 4.89
CA ASP A 148 8.09 -18.02 6.23
C ASP A 148 6.98 -18.08 7.28
N TYR A 149 5.85 -17.43 7.00
CA TYR A 149 4.69 -17.32 7.88
C TYR A 149 3.38 -17.66 7.15
N PRO A 150 3.13 -18.93 6.78
CA PRO A 150 1.92 -19.34 6.06
C PRO A 150 0.61 -19.03 6.81
N PHE A 151 0.65 -18.94 8.15
CA PHE A 151 -0.50 -18.53 8.97
C PHE A 151 -0.96 -17.08 8.70
N LEU A 152 -0.10 -16.24 8.11
CA LEU A 152 -0.44 -14.88 7.69
C LEU A 152 -0.79 -14.79 6.21
N ALA A 153 -0.84 -15.91 5.48
CA ALA A 153 -1.08 -15.91 4.03
C ALA A 153 -2.44 -15.30 3.66
N LEU A 154 -3.39 -15.32 4.59
CA LEU A 154 -4.72 -14.76 4.46
C LEU A 154 -5.00 -13.70 5.53
N SER A 155 -3.98 -13.17 6.22
CA SER A 155 -4.21 -12.08 7.18
C SER A 155 -4.46 -10.79 6.41
N LEU A 156 -5.58 -10.10 6.72
CA LEU A 156 -6.04 -8.94 5.96
C LEU A 156 -5.00 -7.81 5.96
N ASN A 157 -4.37 -7.55 7.11
CA ASN A 157 -3.33 -6.54 7.26
C ASN A 157 -1.94 -7.03 6.85
N ASN A 158 -1.83 -8.25 6.30
CA ASN A 158 -0.64 -8.73 5.60
C ASN A 158 -0.78 -8.67 4.06
N LEU A 159 -2.02 -8.51 3.54
CA LEU A 159 -2.33 -8.54 2.12
C LEU A 159 -2.41 -7.12 1.52
N VAL A 160 -1.35 -6.69 0.84
CA VAL A 160 -1.25 -5.34 0.25
C VAL A 160 -1.58 -5.35 -1.24
N PRO A 161 -2.66 -4.71 -1.70
CA PRO A 161 -2.93 -4.50 -3.13
C PRO A 161 -1.80 -3.70 -3.75
N SER A 162 -1.05 -4.32 -4.66
CA SER A 162 0.16 -3.71 -5.22
C SER A 162 0.37 -4.11 -6.67
N CYS A 163 1.19 -3.32 -7.37
CA CYS A 163 1.58 -3.62 -8.73
C CYS A 163 2.62 -4.75 -8.77
N TYR A 164 2.65 -5.46 -9.90
CA TYR A 164 3.56 -6.57 -10.12
C TYR A 164 5.03 -6.19 -9.95
N ALA A 165 5.44 -5.01 -10.42
CA ALA A 165 6.83 -4.56 -10.28
C ALA A 165 7.27 -4.44 -8.80
N CYS A 166 6.41 -3.89 -7.93
CA CYS A 166 6.76 -3.75 -6.52
C CYS A 166 6.74 -5.09 -5.79
N ASN A 167 5.71 -5.91 -6.02
CA ASN A 167 5.55 -7.20 -5.36
C ASN A 167 6.55 -8.25 -5.87
N SER A 168 6.53 -8.52 -7.17
CA SER A 168 7.26 -9.65 -7.76
C SER A 168 8.70 -9.30 -8.13
N SER A 169 8.94 -8.14 -8.75
CA SER A 169 10.27 -7.81 -9.29
C SER A 169 11.22 -7.20 -8.24
N LEU A 170 10.69 -6.38 -7.34
CA LEU A 170 11.48 -5.59 -6.39
C LEU A 170 11.52 -6.23 -5.00
N LYS A 171 10.36 -6.51 -4.39
CA LYS A 171 10.31 -7.20 -3.09
C LYS A 171 10.65 -8.67 -3.22
N GLY A 172 9.99 -9.38 -4.13
CA GLY A 172 10.17 -10.82 -4.34
C GLY A 172 9.97 -11.60 -3.03
N SER A 173 10.98 -12.40 -2.67
CA SER A 173 11.01 -13.23 -1.46
C SER A 173 11.67 -12.55 -0.24
N ALA A 174 11.93 -11.24 -0.28
CA ALA A 174 12.58 -10.55 0.83
C ALA A 174 11.78 -10.68 2.14
N ASN A 175 12.47 -11.04 3.22
CA ASN A 175 11.88 -11.19 4.55
C ASN A 175 11.87 -9.82 5.27
N PHE A 176 10.73 -9.15 5.26
CA PHE A 176 10.53 -7.85 5.89
C PHE A 176 10.41 -7.88 7.42
N TYR A 177 10.35 -9.06 8.04
CA TYR A 177 10.44 -9.20 9.49
C TYR A 177 11.89 -9.06 9.97
N ARG A 178 12.82 -9.76 9.30
CA ARG A 178 14.26 -9.75 9.61
C ARG A 178 14.96 -8.49 9.13
N ASN A 179 14.66 -8.05 7.91
CA ASN A 179 15.16 -6.78 7.38
C ASN A 179 13.97 -5.82 7.29
N ARG A 180 13.77 -4.97 8.30
CA ARG A 180 12.54 -4.19 8.44
C ARG A 180 12.41 -3.09 7.37
N HIS A 181 11.19 -2.88 6.93
CA HIS A 181 10.75 -1.84 6.00
C HIS A 181 9.59 -1.06 6.62
N LYS A 182 9.16 0.02 5.93
CA LYS A 182 8.00 0.80 6.34
C LYS A 182 6.70 0.13 5.87
N HIS A 183 5.84 -0.22 6.79
CA HIS A 183 4.57 -0.91 6.55
C HIS A 183 3.47 0.07 6.08
N PRO A 184 2.65 -0.26 5.06
CA PRO A 184 1.62 0.65 4.53
C PRO A 184 0.40 0.81 5.46
N TYR A 185 0.09 -0.19 6.29
CA TYR A 185 -1.04 -0.15 7.23
C TYR A 185 -0.71 0.35 8.64
N HIS A 186 0.57 0.64 8.94
CA HIS A 186 0.99 0.97 10.30
C HIS A 186 1.75 2.29 10.34
N ASP A 187 2.86 2.36 9.59
CA ASP A 187 3.78 3.49 9.71
C ASP A 187 3.24 4.76 9.05
N GLU A 188 3.51 5.89 9.71
CA GLU A 188 3.26 7.22 9.17
C GLU A 188 4.06 7.50 7.89
N GLU A 189 3.61 8.49 7.13
CA GLU A 189 4.33 9.00 5.97
C GLU A 189 5.63 9.67 6.42
N TRP A 190 6.76 9.14 5.96
CA TRP A 190 8.11 9.47 6.44
C TRP A 190 8.97 10.14 5.37
N LEU A 191 8.43 10.29 4.16
CA LEU A 191 9.11 10.82 2.98
C LEU A 191 8.36 12.05 2.48
N THR A 192 9.13 13.07 2.10
CA THR A 192 8.60 14.32 1.56
C THR A 192 9.20 14.62 0.19
N PHE A 193 8.33 14.94 -0.77
CA PHE A 193 8.75 15.56 -2.02
C PHE A 193 8.79 17.08 -1.86
N SER A 194 9.78 17.74 -2.42
CA SER A 194 9.87 19.20 -2.35
C SER A 194 10.46 19.77 -3.63
N MET A 195 10.24 21.05 -3.86
CA MET A 195 10.84 21.81 -4.96
C MET A 195 11.49 23.08 -4.39
N ASP A 196 12.56 23.53 -5.06
CA ASP A 196 13.21 24.80 -4.78
C ASP A 196 12.44 25.93 -5.49
N MET A 197 11.66 26.68 -4.70
CA MET A 197 10.86 27.80 -5.21
C MET A 197 11.72 28.99 -5.64
N ASP A 198 12.88 29.21 -5.00
CA ASP A 198 13.76 30.31 -5.40
C ASP A 198 14.41 30.00 -6.75
N ALA A 199 14.83 28.73 -6.96
CA ALA A 199 15.29 28.27 -8.26
C ALA A 199 14.18 28.34 -9.33
N TYR A 200 12.94 27.97 -8.97
CA TYR A 200 11.78 28.13 -9.85
C TYR A 200 11.61 29.59 -10.32
N PHE A 201 11.58 30.54 -9.38
CA PHE A 201 11.40 31.96 -9.72
C PHE A 201 12.56 32.53 -10.54
N ARG A 202 13.81 32.23 -10.16
CA ARG A 202 14.99 32.62 -10.96
C ARG A 202 14.90 32.09 -12.38
N GLY A 203 14.57 30.81 -12.53
CA GLY A 203 14.41 30.17 -13.83
C GLY A 203 13.37 30.87 -14.70
N ARG A 204 12.20 31.20 -14.14
CA ARG A 204 11.16 31.95 -14.87
C ARG A 204 11.62 33.35 -15.30
N SER A 205 12.43 34.03 -14.48
CA SER A 205 12.97 35.35 -14.82
C SER A 205 14.03 35.32 -15.93
N GLU A 206 14.80 34.24 -16.01
CA GLU A 206 15.90 34.07 -16.97
C GLU A 206 15.47 33.33 -18.25
N GLY A 207 14.22 32.86 -18.32
CA GLY A 207 13.76 31.97 -19.38
C GLY A 207 14.38 30.57 -19.33
N SER A 208 14.98 30.18 -18.19
CA SER A 208 15.60 28.88 -17.97
C SER A 208 14.71 27.98 -17.11
N GLY A 209 14.37 26.77 -17.58
CA GLY A 209 13.38 25.90 -16.93
C GLY A 209 13.92 24.99 -15.82
N VAL A 210 15.09 25.26 -15.23
CA VAL A 210 15.79 24.24 -14.43
C VAL A 210 15.46 24.36 -12.94
N TRP A 211 14.41 23.67 -12.52
CA TRP A 211 14.13 23.40 -11.11
C TRP A 211 13.92 21.89 -10.93
N LYS A 212 14.27 21.35 -9.76
CA LYS A 212 14.25 19.89 -9.51
C LYS A 212 13.40 19.55 -8.31
N ILE A 213 12.68 18.43 -8.42
CA ILE A 213 12.08 17.80 -7.25
C ILE A 213 13.15 17.06 -6.46
N SER A 214 13.17 17.32 -5.16
CA SER A 214 13.97 16.61 -4.17
C SER A 214 13.10 15.68 -3.35
N ILE A 215 13.72 14.60 -2.86
CA ILE A 215 13.10 13.64 -1.94
C ILE A 215 13.88 13.70 -0.63
N SER A 216 13.19 13.97 0.47
CA SER A 216 13.76 14.02 1.82
C SER A 216 13.24 12.86 2.68
N TYR A 217 14.14 12.23 3.43
CA TYR A 217 13.89 11.17 4.40
C TYR A 217 15.06 11.05 5.39
N ASP A 218 14.88 10.39 6.53
CA ASP A 218 15.95 10.16 7.51
C ASP A 218 16.86 9.01 7.09
N GLY A 219 18.05 9.35 6.58
CA GLY A 219 19.08 8.38 6.18
C GLY A 219 19.65 7.54 7.33
N ARG A 220 19.34 7.84 8.58
CA ARG A 220 19.74 7.04 9.76
C ARG A 220 18.68 6.00 10.13
N ASP A 221 17.43 6.19 9.73
CA ASP A 221 16.35 5.21 9.92
C ASP A 221 16.52 4.07 8.91
N LYS A 222 16.99 2.91 9.41
CA LYS A 222 17.21 1.71 8.60
C LYS A 222 15.95 1.27 7.85
N CYS A 223 14.76 1.40 8.44
CA CYS A 223 13.51 1.02 7.78
C CYS A 223 13.22 1.92 6.57
N GLN A 224 13.51 3.23 6.69
CA GLN A 224 13.37 4.18 5.58
C GLN A 224 14.35 3.85 4.46
N VAL A 225 15.63 3.67 4.80
CA VAL A 225 16.69 3.31 3.84
C VAL A 225 16.37 2.00 3.11
N ASN A 226 15.95 0.97 3.84
CA ASN A 226 15.54 -0.31 3.26
C ASN A 226 14.34 -0.15 2.31
N THR A 227 13.35 0.65 2.69
CA THR A 227 12.17 0.93 1.86
C THR A 227 12.56 1.67 0.57
N MET A 228 13.40 2.71 0.67
CA MET A 228 13.93 3.44 -0.48
C MET A 228 14.64 2.52 -1.47
N LYS A 229 15.55 1.68 -0.96
CA LYS A 229 16.37 0.76 -1.77
C LYS A 229 15.52 -0.32 -2.42
N THR A 230 14.71 -1.05 -1.63
CA THR A 230 13.93 -2.18 -2.14
C THR A 230 12.96 -1.74 -3.23
N PHE A 231 12.26 -0.62 -3.04
CA PHE A 231 11.26 -0.17 -4.02
C PHE A 231 11.82 0.80 -5.08
N ALA A 232 13.15 1.01 -5.11
CA ALA A 232 13.84 1.90 -6.05
C ALA A 232 13.17 3.29 -6.16
N ILE A 233 12.74 3.84 -5.03
CA ILE A 233 11.87 5.04 -5.00
C ILE A 233 12.58 6.22 -5.68
N LYS A 234 13.86 6.45 -5.36
CA LYS A 234 14.63 7.56 -5.93
C LYS A 234 14.75 7.43 -7.44
N GLU A 235 15.14 6.26 -7.92
CA GLU A 235 15.37 5.97 -9.33
C GLU A 235 14.08 6.07 -10.14
N ARG A 236 12.98 5.52 -9.61
CA ARG A 236 11.68 5.53 -10.29
C ARG A 236 11.10 6.92 -10.39
N TYR A 237 11.20 7.72 -9.33
CA TYR A 237 10.70 9.09 -9.36
C TYR A 237 11.58 9.98 -10.26
N ALA A 238 12.90 9.77 -10.30
CA ALA A 238 13.76 10.47 -11.25
C ALA A 238 13.38 10.22 -12.73
N LYS A 239 12.86 9.04 -13.07
CA LYS A 239 12.37 8.75 -14.44
C LYS A 239 11.07 9.49 -14.82
N LEU A 240 10.40 10.10 -13.84
CA LEU A 240 9.14 10.82 -14.03
C LEU A 240 9.31 12.33 -13.81
N GLU A 241 10.54 12.85 -13.87
CA GLU A 241 10.86 14.27 -13.70
C GLU A 241 10.00 15.16 -14.61
N TRP A 242 9.78 14.79 -15.87
CA TRP A 242 8.90 15.53 -16.80
C TRP A 242 7.43 15.61 -16.35
N MET A 243 6.91 14.59 -15.66
CA MET A 243 5.54 14.64 -15.11
C MET A 243 5.48 15.59 -13.93
N PHE A 244 6.55 15.63 -13.15
CA PHE A 244 6.68 16.49 -11.98
C PHE A 244 6.78 17.95 -12.42
N GLU A 245 7.63 18.22 -13.40
CA GLU A 245 7.77 19.54 -14.03
C GLU A 245 6.42 20.08 -14.48
N ARG A 246 5.69 19.31 -15.31
CA ARG A 246 4.37 19.71 -15.80
C ARG A 246 3.37 19.96 -14.67
N PHE A 247 3.38 19.11 -13.64
CA PHE A 247 2.46 19.28 -12.52
C PHE A 247 2.78 20.53 -11.70
N ALA A 248 4.04 20.75 -11.32
CA ALA A 248 4.37 21.92 -10.51
C ALA A 248 4.25 23.22 -11.31
N GLU A 249 4.51 23.24 -12.63
CA GLU A 249 4.16 24.41 -13.45
C GLU A 249 2.67 24.74 -13.38
N ARG A 250 1.81 23.71 -13.51
CA ARG A 250 0.36 23.88 -13.40
C ARG A 250 -0.07 24.34 -12.00
N ALA A 251 0.58 23.82 -10.96
CA ALA A 251 0.32 24.21 -9.58
C ALA A 251 0.79 25.64 -9.30
N CYS A 252 1.99 26.02 -9.73
CA CYS A 252 2.50 27.38 -9.64
C CYS A 252 1.60 28.35 -10.41
N ASP A 253 1.21 28.04 -11.65
CA ASP A 253 0.29 28.89 -12.41
C ASP A 253 -1.05 29.06 -11.69
N TYR A 254 -1.61 27.97 -11.16
CA TYR A 254 -2.85 28.02 -10.40
C TYR A 254 -2.74 28.90 -9.15
N TYR A 255 -1.73 28.68 -8.30
CA TYR A 255 -1.59 29.35 -7.02
C TYR A 255 -1.05 30.78 -7.13
N LEU A 256 -0.22 31.08 -8.14
CA LEU A 256 0.40 32.40 -8.35
C LEU A 256 -0.44 33.31 -9.25
N ASN A 257 -1.02 32.77 -10.33
CA ASN A 257 -1.69 33.55 -11.38
C ASN A 257 -3.21 33.32 -11.43
N GLY A 258 -3.69 32.22 -10.87
CA GLY A 258 -5.04 31.69 -11.09
C GLY A 258 -6.10 32.09 -10.07
N GLY A 259 -5.72 32.66 -8.92
CA GLY A 259 -6.67 33.17 -7.93
C GLY A 259 -7.34 34.46 -8.42
N GLY A 260 -8.64 34.42 -8.72
CA GLY A 260 -9.44 35.62 -9.05
C GLY A 260 -9.45 36.06 -10.51
N ARG A 261 -8.43 35.74 -11.34
CA ARG A 261 -8.37 36.17 -12.75
C ARG A 261 -9.56 35.71 -13.61
N TYR A 262 -10.10 34.53 -13.32
CA TYR A 262 -11.30 34.04 -14.02
C TYR A 262 -12.59 34.71 -13.54
N ARG A 263 -12.63 35.13 -12.27
CA ARG A 263 -13.72 35.95 -11.74
C ARG A 263 -13.77 37.30 -12.47
N GLU A 264 -12.60 37.87 -12.78
CA GLU A 264 -12.49 39.08 -13.60
C GLU A 264 -12.92 38.85 -15.06
N LEU A 265 -12.43 37.77 -15.70
CA LEU A 265 -12.73 37.47 -17.12
C LEU A 265 -14.18 37.07 -17.38
N PHE A 266 -14.83 36.43 -16.41
CA PHE A 266 -16.21 35.96 -16.53
C PHE A 266 -17.19 36.81 -15.70
N ASN A 267 -17.00 38.13 -15.64
CA ASN A 267 -17.95 39.09 -15.05
C ASN A 267 -18.46 38.71 -13.64
N ASN A 268 -17.56 38.43 -12.71
CA ASN A 268 -17.89 38.02 -11.34
C ASN A 268 -18.78 36.77 -11.23
N THR A 269 -18.81 35.91 -12.24
CA THR A 269 -19.39 34.57 -12.06
C THR A 269 -18.64 33.83 -10.97
N ASP A 270 -19.35 32.98 -10.23
CA ASP A 270 -18.74 32.00 -9.31
C ASP A 270 -18.04 30.85 -10.07
N TYR A 271 -17.78 31.03 -11.37
CA TYR A 271 -17.03 30.08 -12.18
C TYR A 271 -15.53 30.20 -11.86
N ASP A 272 -15.17 29.74 -10.66
CA ASP A 272 -13.81 29.36 -10.35
C ASP A 272 -13.72 27.83 -10.43
N ALA A 273 -13.11 27.33 -11.50
CA ALA A 273 -12.84 25.90 -11.59
C ALA A 273 -12.06 25.47 -10.35
N VAL A 274 -12.70 24.65 -9.50
CA VAL A 274 -12.14 24.13 -8.25
C VAL A 274 -10.74 23.58 -8.51
N ALA A 275 -9.81 23.75 -7.56
CA ALA A 275 -8.43 23.31 -7.66
C ALA A 275 -8.27 21.91 -8.29
N VAL A 276 -9.18 20.98 -7.96
CA VAL A 276 -9.23 19.62 -8.53
C VAL A 276 -9.25 19.61 -10.06
N VAL A 277 -10.09 20.43 -10.68
CA VAL A 277 -10.24 20.50 -12.15
C VAL A 277 -9.02 21.13 -12.79
N ARG A 278 -8.50 22.22 -12.20
CA ARG A 278 -7.33 22.92 -12.77
C ARG A 278 -6.04 22.14 -12.59
N LEU A 279 -5.88 21.46 -11.47
CA LEU A 279 -4.67 20.69 -11.19
C LEU A 279 -4.73 19.27 -11.76
N ASP A 280 -5.91 18.76 -12.12
CA ASP A 280 -6.14 17.33 -12.40
C ASP A 280 -5.62 16.49 -11.22
N PHE A 281 -6.03 16.91 -10.03
CA PHE A 281 -5.56 16.37 -8.76
C PHE A 281 -6.49 16.74 -7.59
N ASP A 282 -7.10 15.72 -6.98
CA ASP A 282 -7.80 15.84 -5.72
C ASP A 282 -6.85 15.59 -4.54
N GLU A 283 -6.43 16.69 -3.90
CA GLU A 283 -5.54 16.64 -2.74
C GLU A 283 -6.14 15.84 -1.57
N ALA A 284 -7.46 15.87 -1.37
CA ALA A 284 -8.11 15.13 -0.30
C ALA A 284 -8.08 13.61 -0.55
N ASN A 285 -8.02 13.20 -1.81
CA ASN A 285 -7.94 11.81 -2.26
C ASN A 285 -6.55 11.40 -2.77
N TYR A 286 -5.48 12.09 -2.39
CA TYR A 286 -4.12 11.85 -2.89
C TYR A 286 -3.64 10.38 -2.75
N LYS A 287 -4.19 9.62 -1.81
CA LYS A 287 -3.86 8.18 -1.65
C LYS A 287 -4.33 7.33 -2.84
N GLY A 288 -5.46 7.72 -3.44
CA GLY A 288 -6.07 7.06 -4.60
C GLY A 288 -5.57 7.58 -5.94
N GLU A 289 -4.63 8.54 -5.95
CA GLU A 289 -4.14 9.19 -7.15
C GLU A 289 -2.73 8.74 -7.55
N LEU A 290 -2.48 8.67 -8.85
CA LEU A 290 -1.13 8.47 -9.38
C LEU A 290 -0.27 9.66 -8.99
N LEU A 291 0.91 9.36 -8.42
CA LEU A 291 1.86 10.31 -7.88
C LEU A 291 1.28 11.21 -6.79
N GLY A 292 0.15 10.81 -6.16
CA GLY A 292 -0.63 11.72 -5.33
C GLY A 292 0.12 12.29 -4.12
N LYS A 293 0.97 11.51 -3.43
CA LYS A 293 1.83 12.02 -2.34
C LYS A 293 2.78 13.11 -2.83
N MET A 294 3.40 12.90 -4.00
CA MET A 294 4.28 13.89 -4.61
C MET A 294 3.51 15.15 -4.99
N LYS A 295 2.37 15.00 -5.67
CA LYS A 295 1.50 16.12 -6.05
C LYS A 295 1.06 16.93 -4.82
N ARG A 296 0.62 16.25 -3.76
CA ARG A 296 0.23 16.86 -2.47
C ARG A 296 1.36 17.66 -1.85
N ASP A 297 2.54 17.04 -1.69
CA ASP A 297 3.68 17.71 -1.05
C ASP A 297 4.13 18.94 -1.85
N VAL A 298 4.10 18.87 -3.19
CA VAL A 298 4.40 20.00 -4.07
C VAL A 298 3.40 21.14 -3.88
N CYS A 299 2.09 20.85 -3.90
CA CYS A 299 1.07 21.86 -3.64
C CYS A 299 1.24 22.51 -2.26
N MET A 300 1.52 21.70 -1.23
CA MET A 300 1.81 22.20 0.12
C MET A 300 3.05 23.11 0.14
N LYS A 301 4.11 22.73 -0.57
CA LYS A 301 5.34 23.53 -0.64
C LYS A 301 5.12 24.87 -1.35
N ILE A 302 4.38 24.89 -2.45
CA ILE A 302 4.06 26.11 -3.19
C ILE A 302 3.26 27.06 -2.30
N ARG A 303 2.12 26.58 -1.75
CA ARG A 303 1.26 27.32 -0.83
C ARG A 303 2.02 27.92 0.36
N ALA A 304 2.83 27.11 1.04
CA ALA A 304 3.65 27.56 2.15
C ALA A 304 4.67 28.64 1.76
N SER A 305 5.15 28.65 0.51
CA SER A 305 6.13 29.63 0.04
C SER A 305 5.51 30.96 -0.38
N ILE A 306 4.20 30.99 -0.63
CA ILE A 306 3.45 32.21 -1.01
C ILE A 306 2.51 32.74 0.07
N GLY A 307 2.43 32.06 1.22
CA GLY A 307 1.60 32.48 2.35
C GLY A 307 0.10 32.22 2.18
N VAL A 308 -0.27 31.18 1.42
CA VAL A 308 -1.66 30.76 1.15
C VAL A 308 -1.94 29.38 1.75
#